data_AF-X1K9B0-F1
#
_entry.id   AF-X1K9B0-F1
#
_cell.length_a   1.000
_cell.length_b   1.000
_cell.length_c   1.000
_cell.angle_alpha   90.00
_cell.angle_beta   90.00
_cell.angle_gamma   90.00
#
_symmetry.space_group_name_H-M   'P 1'
#
loop_
_entity.id
_entity.type
_entity.pdbx_description
1 polymer ?
#
loop_
_entity_poly.entity_id
_entity_poly.type
_entity_poly.pdbx_seq_one_letter_code
_entity_poly.pdbx_strand_id
1 'polypeptide(L)'
;EAFRIDFAVRIALSKLLARRAGAPLPTLIIDEGFGTQDSSGIEKLKEAINSIQDDFDKILVITHIEELRDAFPTRIDVVKTAQGSTLSLS
;
A
#
# COMPACT_ATOMS: atom_id res chain seq x y z
N GLU A 1 -5.35 -10.56 10.91
CA GLU A 1 -4.68 -11.72 10.26
C GLU A 1 -5.18 -12.00 8.84
N ALA A 2 -6.51 -12.14 8.65
CA ALA A 2 -7.12 -12.36 7.33
C ALA A 2 -6.63 -11.39 6.22
N PHE A 3 -6.45 -10.10 6.54
CA PHE A 3 -5.93 -9.13 5.59
C PHE A 3 -4.53 -9.46 5.05
N ARG A 4 -3.59 -9.88 5.91
CA ARG A 4 -2.22 -10.22 5.45
C ARG A 4 -2.21 -11.43 4.54
N ILE A 5 -3.10 -12.38 4.79
CA ILE A 5 -3.28 -13.56 3.92
C ILE A 5 -3.82 -13.11 2.55
N ASP A 6 -4.88 -12.29 2.54
CA ASP A 6 -5.43 -11.72 1.30
C ASP A 6 -4.38 -10.90 0.54
N PHE A 7 -3.62 -10.06 1.25
CA PHE A 7 -2.52 -9.29 0.68
C PHE A 7 -1.46 -10.18 0.02
N ALA A 8 -0.94 -11.18 0.74
CA ALA A 8 0.05 -12.11 0.20
C ALA A 8 -0.47 -12.86 -1.04
N VAL A 9 -1.72 -13.33 -1.00
CA VAL A 9 -2.37 -14.02 -2.12
C VAL A 9 -2.51 -13.10 -3.33
N ARG A 10 -2.97 -11.85 -3.14
CA ARG A 10 -3.11 -10.88 -4.23
C ARG A 10 -1.78 -10.53 -4.88
N ILE A 11 -0.71 -10.37 -4.10
CA ILE A 11 0.64 -10.13 -4.64
C ILE A 11 1.11 -11.35 -5.45
N ALA A 12 0.95 -12.55 -4.91
CA ALA A 12 1.33 -13.78 -5.62
C ALA A 12 0.57 -13.93 -6.96
N LEU A 13 -0.74 -13.68 -6.96
CA LEU A 13 -1.56 -13.71 -8.16
C LEU A 13 -1.15 -12.63 -9.17
N SER A 14 -0.87 -11.41 -8.70
CA SER A 14 -0.45 -10.31 -9.57
C SER A 14 0.88 -10.62 -10.25
N LYS A 15 1.87 -11.13 -9.51
CA LYS A 15 3.16 -11.59 -10.06
C LYS A 15 2.98 -12.72 -11.06
N LEU A 16 2.11 -13.69 -10.79
CA LEU A 16 1.82 -14.81 -11.70
C LEU A 16 1.21 -14.31 -13.02
N LEU A 17 0.24 -13.41 -12.96
CA LEU A 17 -0.43 -12.86 -14.13
C LEU A 17 0.53 -12.01 -14.98
N ALA A 18 1.34 -11.15 -14.36
CA ALA A 18 2.35 -10.36 -15.04
C ALA A 18 3.36 -11.25 -15.78
N ARG A 19 3.90 -12.27 -15.09
CA ARG A 19 4.80 -13.26 -15.68
C ARG A 19 4.16 -13.98 -16.87
N ARG A 20 2.89 -14.37 -16.77
CA ARG A 20 2.17 -15.05 -17.87
C ARG A 20 1.92 -14.14 -19.07
N ALA A 21 1.73 -12.86 -18.84
CA ALA A 21 1.58 -11.86 -19.90
C ALA A 21 2.91 -11.45 -20.55
N GLY A 22 4.06 -11.87 -19.98
CA GLY A 22 5.38 -11.40 -20.42
C GLY A 22 5.60 -9.90 -20.16
N ALA A 23 4.81 -9.31 -19.25
CA ALA A 23 4.83 -7.90 -18.94
C ALA A 23 5.40 -7.68 -17.53
N PRO A 24 6.18 -6.61 -17.30
CA PRO A 24 6.61 -6.26 -15.95
C PRO A 24 5.41 -5.87 -15.09
N LEU A 25 5.56 -6.00 -13.77
CA LEU A 25 4.63 -5.45 -12.79
C LEU A 25 5.31 -4.28 -12.06
N PRO A 26 5.52 -3.14 -12.73
CA PRO A 26 6.35 -2.06 -12.18
C PRO A 26 5.68 -1.32 -11.03
N THR A 27 4.35 -1.41 -10.90
CA THR A 27 3.61 -0.61 -9.93
C THR A 27 2.56 -1.42 -9.21
N LEU A 28 2.56 -1.30 -7.88
CA LEU A 28 1.52 -1.80 -6.99
C LEU A 28 0.73 -0.63 -6.43
N ILE A 29 -0.60 -0.68 -6.54
CA ILE A 29 -1.50 0.29 -5.92
C ILE A 29 -2.37 -0.47 -4.92
N ILE A 30 -2.38 -0.01 -3.67
CA ILE A 30 -3.21 -0.57 -2.60
C ILE A 30 -4.17 0.52 -2.14
N ASP A 31 -5.46 0.27 -2.29
CA ASP A 31 -6.51 1.22 -1.91
C ASP A 31 -7.28 0.73 -0.69
N GLU A 32 -7.22 1.50 0.40
CA GLU A 32 -8.03 1.35 1.62
C GLU A 32 -8.22 -0.10 2.11
N GLY A 33 -7.14 -0.89 2.05
CA GLY A 33 -7.16 -2.31 2.43
C GLY A 33 -6.97 -2.54 3.92
N PHE A 34 -6.47 -1.56 4.66
CA PHE A 34 -5.82 -1.80 5.96
C PHE A 34 -6.73 -1.68 7.18
N GLY A 35 -8.06 -1.66 6.97
CA GLY A 35 -9.06 -1.46 8.01
C GLY A 35 -8.92 -2.33 9.27
N THR A 36 -9.35 -1.75 10.41
CA THR A 36 -9.37 -2.28 11.78
C THR A 36 -8.21 -3.22 12.14
N GLN A 37 -6.99 -2.89 11.74
CA GLN A 37 -5.81 -3.52 12.34
C GLN A 37 -5.54 -2.86 13.68
N ASP A 38 -5.17 -3.66 14.66
CA ASP A 38 -4.52 -3.16 15.87
C ASP A 38 -3.10 -2.66 15.53
N SER A 39 -2.45 -1.99 16.47
CA SER A 39 -1.08 -1.50 16.29
C SER A 39 -0.10 -2.61 15.87
N SER A 40 -0.25 -3.83 16.41
CA SER A 40 0.56 -4.99 16.00
C SER A 40 0.31 -5.39 14.54
N GLY A 41 -0.94 -5.37 14.08
CA GLY A 41 -1.30 -5.64 12.71
C GLY A 41 -0.75 -4.63 11.73
N ILE A 42 -0.71 -3.35 12.12
CA ILE A 42 -0.12 -2.26 11.33
C ILE A 42 1.40 -2.45 11.19
N GLU A 43 2.13 -2.74 12.27
CA GLU A 43 3.58 -2.97 12.18
C GLU A 43 3.93 -4.14 11.26
N LYS A 44 3.23 -5.28 11.42
CA LYS A 44 3.42 -6.45 10.53
C LYS A 44 3.10 -6.14 9.07
N LEU A 45 2.18 -5.21 8.83
CA LEU A 45 1.87 -4.75 7.49
C LEU A 45 2.99 -3.88 6.91
N LYS A 46 3.57 -2.96 7.70
CA LYS A 46 4.75 -2.19 7.29
C LYS A 46 5.88 -3.12 6.91
N GLU A 47 6.16 -4.13 7.74
CA GLU A 47 7.17 -5.16 7.46
C GLU A 47 6.89 -5.88 6.13
N ALA A 48 5.63 -6.28 5.89
CA ALA A 48 5.24 -6.94 4.65
C ALA A 48 5.45 -6.05 3.42
N ILE A 49 5.05 -4.78 3.48
CA ILE A 49 5.26 -3.82 2.37
C ILE A 49 6.75 -3.60 2.11
N ASN A 50 7.54 -3.40 3.17
CA ASN A 50 8.99 -3.23 3.06
C ASN A 50 9.65 -4.47 2.43
N SER A 51 9.22 -5.68 2.80
CA SER A 51 9.77 -6.93 2.26
C SER A 51 9.56 -7.13 0.75
N ILE A 52 8.56 -6.46 0.17
CA ILE A 52 8.26 -6.54 -1.27
C ILE A 52 8.67 -5.26 -2.01
N GLN A 53 9.28 -4.28 -1.35
CA GLN A 53 9.57 -2.97 -1.94
C GLN A 53 10.43 -3.11 -3.21
N ASP A 54 11.44 -3.99 -3.17
CA ASP A 54 12.37 -4.20 -4.29
C ASP A 54 11.78 -5.01 -5.45
N ASP A 55 10.57 -5.57 -5.27
CA ASP A 55 9.85 -6.27 -6.34
C ASP A 55 9.12 -5.32 -7.30
N PHE A 56 8.99 -4.04 -6.95
CA PHE A 56 8.20 -3.05 -7.69
C PHE A 56 8.98 -1.74 -7.85
N ASP A 57 8.89 -1.10 -9.01
CA ASP A 57 9.46 0.23 -9.22
C ASP A 57 8.73 1.31 -8.40
N LYS A 58 7.46 1.07 -8.06
CA LYS A 58 6.62 1.99 -7.30
C LYS A 58 5.54 1.25 -6.51
N ILE A 59 5.42 1.57 -5.23
CA ILE A 59 4.28 1.17 -4.40
C ILE A 59 3.52 2.43 -4.00
N LEU A 60 2.21 2.47 -4.29
CA LEU A 60 1.30 3.53 -3.89
C LEU A 60 0.27 2.96 -2.92
N VAL A 61 0.11 3.62 -1.78
CA VAL A 61 -0.77 3.20 -0.70
C VAL A 61 -1.73 4.33 -0.37
N ILE A 62 -3.02 4.06 -0.50
CA ILE A 62 -4.10 4.98 -0.15
C ILE A 62 -4.69 4.48 1.16
N THR A 63 -4.63 5.31 2.20
CA THR A 63 -5.06 4.94 3.54
C THR A 63 -5.37 6.17 4.36
N HIS A 64 -6.34 6.04 5.27
CA HIS A 64 -6.60 7.01 6.33
C HIS A 64 -5.88 6.68 7.65
N ILE A 65 -5.09 5.60 7.70
CA ILE A 65 -4.35 5.16 8.90
C ILE A 65 -3.08 5.99 9.05
N GLU A 66 -2.99 6.78 10.11
CA GLU A 66 -1.84 7.66 10.34
C GLU A 66 -0.56 6.88 10.67
N GLU A 67 -0.68 5.75 11.36
CA GLU A 67 0.44 4.94 11.79
C GLU A 67 1.23 4.36 10.60
N LEU A 68 0.62 4.24 9.41
CA LEU A 68 1.30 3.78 8.19
C LEU A 68 2.25 4.84 7.59
N ARG A 69 2.19 6.10 8.03
CA ARG A 69 3.00 7.20 7.48
C ARG A 69 4.49 6.89 7.50
N ASP A 70 5.00 6.29 8.58
CA ASP A 70 6.43 6.04 8.75
C ASP A 70 6.99 4.94 7.85
N ALA A 71 6.13 4.19 7.15
CA ALA A 71 6.56 3.16 6.20
C ALA A 71 6.88 3.74 4.81
N PHE A 72 6.56 5.00 4.55
CA PHE A 72 6.73 5.61 3.22
C PHE A 72 7.56 6.89 3.30
N PRO A 73 8.56 7.05 2.41
CA PRO A 73 9.43 8.23 2.42
C PRO A 73 8.78 9.47 1.81
N THR A 74 7.63 9.34 1.16
CA THR A 74 6.92 10.45 0.51
C THR A 74 5.43 10.26 0.67
N ARG A 75 4.74 11.33 1.05
CA ARG A 75 3.30 11.31 1.31
C ARG A 75 2.58 12.42 0.54
N ILE A 76 1.40 12.07 0.05
CA ILE A 76 0.43 13.02 -0.50
C ILE A 76 -0.70 13.13 0.52
N ASP A 77 -0.75 14.26 1.23
CA ASP A 77 -1.83 14.55 2.16
C ASP A 77 -3.02 15.14 1.41
N VAL A 78 -4.19 14.53 1.60
CA VAL A 78 -5.46 15.00 1.02
C VAL A 78 -6.32 15.58 2.14
N VAL A 79 -6.54 16.89 2.12
CA VAL A 79 -7.31 17.61 3.14
C VAL A 79 -8.60 18.14 2.55
N LYS A 80 -9.75 17.80 3.15
CA LYS A 80 -11.06 18.34 2.73
C LYS A 80 -11.24 19.76 3.27
N THR A 81 -11.65 20.69 2.41
CA THR A 81 -11.99 22.08 2.76
C THR A 81 -13.40 22.43 2.28
N ALA A 82 -13.93 23.59 2.67
CA ALA A 82 -15.25 24.05 2.23
C ALA A 82 -15.33 24.32 0.71
N GLN A 83 -14.19 24.52 0.03
CA GLN A 83 -14.09 24.79 -1.40
C GLN A 83 -13.71 23.54 -2.23
N GLY A 84 -13.54 22.39 -1.58
CA GLY A 84 -13.04 21.15 -2.21
C GLY A 84 -11.83 20.57 -1.47
N SER A 85 -11.23 19.52 -2.02
CA SER A 85 -10.02 18.93 -1.43
C SER A 85 -8.75 19.64 -1.90
N THR A 86 -7.80 19.84 -0.99
CA THR A 86 -6.46 20.35 -1.27
C THR A 86 -5.41 19.25 -1.06
N LEU A 87 -4.29 19.35 -1.78
CA LEU A 87 -3.18 18.39 -1.70
C LEU A 87 -1.92 19.08 -1.16
N SER A 88 -1.16 18.39 -0.31
CA SER A 88 0.20 18.78 0.06
C SER A 88 1.15 17.59 0.01
N LEU A 89 2.43 17.87 -0.30
CA LEU A 89 3.50 16.87 -0.29
C LEU A 89 4.29 17.02 1.01
N SER A 90 4.58 15.90 1.66
CA SER A 90 5.41 15.81 2.87
C SER A 90 6.36 14.63 2.81
#